data_AF-X1IA68-F1
#
_entry.id   AF-X1IA68-F1
#
_cell.length_a   1.000
_cell.length_b   1.000
_cell.length_c   1.000
_cell.angle_alpha   90.00
_cell.angle_beta   90.00
_cell.angle_gamma   90.00
#
_symmetry.space_group_name_H-M   'P 1'
#
loop_
_entity.id
_entity.type
_entity.pdbx_description
1 polymer ?
#
loop_
_entity_poly.entity_id
_entity_poly.type
_entity_poly.pdbx_seq_one_letter_code
_entity_poly.pdbx_strand_id
1 'polypeptide(L)'
;MRKRKFAHVLKPNKTNRNPAQFLFFDTETHEHSIKPSKKYHELKLGWACYWKRRPEGVKDTIIWKYFEDPKTFWDFLTSKVHDETKLYVIAHNMTFDFVVSEGMKYITKYNYTLKN
;
A
#
# COMPACT_ATOMS: atom_id res chain seq x y z
N MET A 1 -53.90 9.51 11.44
CA MET A 1 -53.37 8.19 11.89
C MET A 1 -51.85 8.27 11.99
N ARG A 2 -51.27 8.01 13.18
CA ARG A 2 -49.81 8.06 13.40
C ARG A 2 -49.17 6.76 12.88
N LYS A 3 -48.31 6.85 11.86
CA LYS A 3 -47.57 5.71 11.29
C LYS A 3 -46.79 4.99 12.40
N ARG A 4 -47.05 3.69 12.62
CA ARG A 4 -46.27 2.84 13.53
C ARG A 4 -44.83 2.78 13.02
N LYS A 5 -43.86 3.22 13.83
CA LYS A 5 -42.44 3.00 13.56
C LYS A 5 -42.14 1.53 13.86
N PHE A 6 -41.84 0.73 12.84
CA PHE A 6 -41.35 -0.63 13.02
C PHE A 6 -39.85 -0.56 13.33
N ALA A 7 -39.39 -1.31 14.33
CA ALA A 7 -37.97 -1.47 14.57
C ALA A 7 -37.39 -2.33 13.45
N HIS A 8 -36.50 -1.75 12.64
CA HIS A 8 -35.73 -2.52 11.65
C HIS A 8 -34.58 -3.21 12.38
N VAL A 9 -34.61 -4.54 12.43
CA VAL A 9 -33.45 -5.31 12.90
C VAL A 9 -32.43 -5.35 11.75
N LEU A 10 -31.31 -4.65 11.92
CA LEU A 10 -30.21 -4.73 10.97
C LEU A 10 -29.61 -6.13 11.03
N LYS A 11 -29.49 -6.78 9.88
CA LYS A 11 -28.84 -8.08 9.77
C LYS A 11 -27.36 -7.92 10.13
N PRO A 12 -26.78 -8.75 11.01
CA PRO A 12 -25.36 -8.66 11.30
C PRO A 12 -24.54 -8.94 10.04
N ASN A 13 -23.45 -8.20 9.86
CA ASN A 13 -22.48 -8.49 8.81
C ASN A 13 -21.87 -9.87 9.06
N LYS A 14 -21.92 -10.76 8.06
CA LYS A 14 -21.35 -12.11 8.15
C LYS A 14 -19.85 -12.11 8.47
N THR A 15 -19.14 -11.08 8.00
CA THR A 15 -17.72 -10.85 8.24
C THR A 15 -17.41 -9.36 8.12
N ASN A 16 -16.57 -8.81 9.00
CA ASN A 16 -16.05 -7.46 8.87
C ASN A 16 -14.69 -7.54 8.15
N ARG A 17 -14.63 -7.19 6.86
CA ARG A 17 -13.36 -7.10 6.11
C ARG A 17 -12.70 -5.76 6.35
N ASN A 18 -12.44 -5.45 7.62
CA ASN A 18 -11.71 -4.25 7.96
C ASN A 18 -10.24 -4.41 7.49
N PRO A 19 -9.69 -3.43 6.74
CA PRO A 19 -8.26 -3.42 6.42
C PRO A 19 -7.44 -3.56 7.71
N ALA A 20 -6.50 -4.49 7.70
CA ALA A 20 -5.68 -4.81 8.87
C ALA A 20 -4.18 -4.81 8.56
N GLN A 21 -3.80 -4.84 7.29
CA GLN A 21 -2.41 -4.82 6.86
C GLN A 21 -2.19 -3.68 5.88
N PHE A 22 -1.27 -2.80 6.22
CA PHE A 22 -0.93 -1.61 5.46
C PHE A 22 0.57 -1.57 5.22
N LEU A 23 0.96 -1.04 4.08
CA LEU A 23 2.34 -0.71 3.77
C LEU A 23 2.35 0.71 3.22
N PHE A 24 2.79 1.64 4.07
CA PHE A 24 3.00 3.02 3.67
C PHE A 24 4.39 3.15 3.10
N PHE A 25 4.57 3.94 2.06
CA PHE A 25 5.91 4.28 1.59
C PHE A 25 5.95 5.69 0.99
N ASP A 26 7.14 6.24 1.00
CA ASP A 26 7.45 7.56 0.46
C ASP A 26 8.85 7.52 -0.16
N THR A 27 9.06 8.29 -1.22
CA THR A 27 10.29 8.28 -2.00
C THR A 27 10.84 9.68 -2.24
N GLU A 28 12.15 9.81 -2.13
CA GLU A 28 12.91 10.98 -2.54
C GLU A 28 13.61 10.68 -3.87
N THR A 29 13.73 11.70 -4.73
CA THR A 29 14.24 11.51 -6.10
C THR A 29 15.36 12.46 -6.48
N HIS A 30 16.22 12.00 -7.39
CA HIS A 30 17.09 12.84 -8.18
C HIS A 30 16.37 13.24 -9.47
N GLU A 31 16.25 14.55 -9.70
CA GLU A 31 15.67 15.07 -10.93
C GLU A 31 16.75 15.23 -12.00
N HIS A 32 16.53 14.60 -13.14
CA HIS A 32 17.39 14.68 -14.32
C HIS A 32 16.62 15.37 -15.44
N SER A 33 17.19 16.46 -15.97
CA SER A 33 16.60 17.16 -17.11
C SER A 33 16.99 16.46 -18.41
N ILE A 34 16.03 15.80 -19.07
CA ILE A 34 16.24 15.17 -20.38
C ILE A 34 16.02 16.19 -21.50
N LYS A 35 15.02 17.06 -21.34
CA LYS A 35 14.69 18.18 -22.24
C LYS A 35 14.14 19.34 -21.41
N PRO A 36 14.07 20.57 -21.94
CA PRO A 36 13.50 21.71 -21.21
C PRO A 36 12.09 21.47 -20.65
N SER A 37 11.29 20.61 -21.30
CA SER A 37 9.93 20.24 -20.88
C SER A 37 9.79 18.83 -20.32
N LYS A 38 10.87 18.04 -20.22
CA LYS A 38 10.82 16.65 -19.74
C LYS A 38 11.88 16.39 -18.69
N LYS A 39 11.39 16.00 -17.51
CA LYS A 39 12.18 15.62 -16.35
C LYS A 39 12.05 14.12 -16.12
N TYR A 40 13.13 13.50 -15.73
CA TYR A 40 13.19 12.11 -15.27
C TYR A 40 13.51 12.11 -13.78
N HIS A 41 12.80 11.28 -13.03
CA HIS A 41 12.98 11.15 -11.60
C HIS A 41 13.55 9.77 -11.31
N GLU A 42 14.77 9.75 -10.82
CA GLU A 42 15.45 8.54 -10.36
C GLU A 42 15.27 8.41 -8.85
N LEU A 43 14.98 7.19 -8.36
CA LEU A 43 14.91 6.95 -6.93
C LEU A 43 16.26 7.27 -6.28
N LYS A 44 16.24 8.14 -5.27
CA LYS A 44 17.39 8.44 -4.42
C LYS A 44 17.35 7.57 -3.16
N LEU A 45 16.22 7.62 -2.47
CA LEU A 45 15.97 6.86 -1.25
C LEU A 45 14.47 6.78 -0.98
N GLY A 46 14.08 5.92 -0.05
CA GLY A 46 12.73 5.88 0.45
C GLY A 46 12.64 5.14 1.77
N TRP A 47 11.47 5.29 2.38
CA TRP A 47 11.10 4.60 3.61
C TRP A 47 9.77 3.89 3.40
N ALA A 48 9.71 2.64 3.87
CA ALA A 48 8.48 1.87 3.94
C ALA A 48 8.15 1.54 5.40
N CYS A 49 6.87 1.62 5.74
CA CYS A 49 6.32 1.26 7.03
C CYS A 49 5.22 0.21 6.84
N TYR A 50 5.53 -1.02 7.23
CA TYR A 50 4.53 -2.06 7.34
C TYR A 50 3.83 -1.95 8.69
N TRP A 51 2.50 -1.79 8.66
CA TRP A 51 1.66 -1.76 9.85
C TRP A 51 0.59 -2.85 9.76
N LYS A 52 0.65 -3.80 10.70
CA LYS A 52 -0.38 -4.80 10.91
C LYS A 52 -1.14 -4.49 12.20
N ARG A 53 -2.38 -4.06 12.03
CA ARG A 53 -3.32 -3.85 13.12
C ARG A 53 -3.74 -5.20 13.71
N ARG A 54 -3.73 -5.31 15.04
CA ARG A 54 -4.12 -6.50 15.78
C ARG A 54 -5.45 -6.25 16.51
N PRO A 55 -6.11 -7.31 16.98
CA PRO A 55 -7.28 -7.17 17.86
C PRO A 55 -6.96 -6.37 19.12
N GLU A 56 -8.00 -5.82 19.72
CA GLU A 56 -7.89 -5.06 20.96
C GLU A 56 -7.14 -5.83 22.06
N GLY A 57 -6.25 -5.14 22.77
CA GLY A 57 -5.39 -5.74 23.80
C GLY A 57 -4.09 -6.36 23.29
N VAL A 58 -3.91 -6.51 21.97
CA VAL A 58 -2.65 -6.96 21.37
C VAL A 58 -1.94 -5.79 20.69
N LYS A 59 -0.65 -5.61 20.98
CA LYS A 59 0.14 -4.55 20.36
C LYS A 59 0.26 -4.78 18.85
N ASP A 60 0.03 -3.72 18.09
CA ASP A 60 0.22 -3.72 16.65
C ASP A 60 1.66 -4.04 16.25
N THR A 61 1.82 -4.64 15.07
CA THR A 61 3.13 -4.88 14.48
C THR A 61 3.48 -3.75 13.54
N ILE A 62 4.56 -3.02 13.82
CA ILE A 62 5.08 -1.95 12.97
C ILE A 62 6.53 -2.28 12.62
N ILE A 63 6.84 -2.30 11.32
CA ILE A 63 8.18 -2.61 10.80
C ILE A 63 8.56 -1.54 9.79
N TRP A 64 9.65 -0.83 10.07
CA TRP A 64 10.22 0.16 9.16
C TRP A 64 11.31 -0.46 8.30
N LYS A 65 11.41 0.02 7.06
CA LYS A 65 12.42 -0.40 6.10
C LYS A 65 12.90 0.81 5.30
N TYR A 66 14.16 1.15 5.46
CA TYR A 66 14.87 2.04 4.54
C TYR A 66 15.26 1.30 3.26
N PHE A 67 15.23 1.99 2.13
CA PHE A 67 15.69 1.48 0.84
C PHE A 67 16.26 2.60 -0.03
N GLU A 68 17.26 2.26 -0.86
CA GLU A 68 17.86 3.18 -1.85
C GLU A 68 17.63 2.69 -3.27
N ASP A 69 17.24 1.44 -3.42
CA ASP A 69 16.95 0.81 -4.69
C ASP A 69 15.53 0.24 -4.71
N PRO A 70 14.88 0.22 -5.89
CA PRO A 70 13.55 -0.35 -6.03
C PRO A 70 13.45 -1.81 -5.61
N LYS A 71 14.50 -2.62 -5.83
CA LYS A 71 14.46 -4.06 -5.54
C LYS A 71 14.25 -4.29 -4.05
N THR A 72 14.99 -3.57 -3.20
CA THR A 72 14.88 -3.67 -1.74
C THR A 72 13.47 -3.33 -1.26
N PHE A 73 12.82 -2.33 -1.86
CA PHE A 73 11.42 -2.01 -1.57
C PHE A 73 10.48 -3.14 -1.96
N TRP A 74 10.57 -3.65 -3.20
CA TRP A 74 9.68 -4.69 -3.71
C TRP A 74 9.86 -6.05 -3.04
N ASP A 75 11.10 -6.41 -2.68
CA ASP A 75 11.41 -7.58 -1.87
C ASP A 75 10.76 -7.46 -0.48
N PHE A 76 10.84 -6.28 0.15
CA PHE A 76 10.19 -6.02 1.43
C PHE A 76 8.66 -6.09 1.33
N LEU A 77 8.06 -5.41 0.35
CA LEU A 77 6.62 -5.45 0.09
C LEU A 77 6.15 -6.89 -0.08
N THR A 78 6.79 -7.65 -0.96
CA THR A 78 6.42 -9.04 -1.26
C THR A 78 6.58 -9.93 -0.04
N SER A 79 7.59 -9.71 0.81
CA SER A 79 7.75 -10.45 2.07
C SER A 79 6.59 -10.27 3.07
N LYS A 80 5.76 -9.24 2.89
CA LYS A 80 4.58 -8.95 3.74
C LYS A 80 3.25 -9.37 3.10
N VAL A 81 3.29 -9.84 1.85
CA VAL A 81 2.11 -10.42 1.21
C VAL A 81 1.93 -11.84 1.74
N HIS A 82 0.74 -12.11 2.26
CA HIS A 82 0.37 -13.43 2.78
C HIS A 82 -0.95 -13.87 2.16
N ASP A 83 -1.08 -15.18 1.97
CA ASP A 83 -2.30 -15.79 1.44
C ASP A 83 -3.53 -15.38 2.26
N GLU A 84 -4.67 -15.29 1.56
CA GLU A 84 -5.99 -14.98 2.13
C GLU A 84 -6.12 -13.60 2.81
N THR A 85 -5.08 -12.77 2.77
CA THR A 85 -5.09 -11.42 3.34
C THR A 85 -4.80 -10.37 2.29
N LYS A 86 -5.35 -9.16 2.50
CA LYS A 86 -5.10 -8.01 1.63
C LYS A 86 -4.08 -7.09 2.29
N LEU A 87 -2.98 -6.83 1.59
CA LEU A 87 -2.03 -5.77 1.92
C LEU A 87 -2.41 -4.49 1.17
N TYR A 88 -2.68 -3.43 1.91
CA TYR A 88 -2.96 -2.12 1.34
C TYR A 88 -1.67 -1.33 1.22
N VAL A 89 -1.17 -1.16 0.00
CA VAL A 89 0.03 -0.37 -0.28
C VAL A 89 -0.40 1.07 -0.56
N ILE A 90 0.16 2.03 0.18
CA ILE A 90 -0.29 3.42 0.21
C ILE A 90 0.92 4.35 0.12
N ALA A 91 0.82 5.37 -0.72
CA ALA A 91 1.77 6.47 -0.84
C ALA A 91 0.99 7.77 -0.98
N HIS A 92 1.62 8.89 -0.64
CA HIS A 92 0.96 10.20 -0.71
C HIS A 92 0.68 10.62 -2.16
N ASN A 93 1.60 10.33 -3.09
CA ASN A 93 1.40 10.50 -4.52
C ASN A 93 1.62 9.16 -5.24
N MET A 94 0.68 8.23 -5.05
CA MET A 94 0.79 6.85 -5.53
C MET A 94 1.32 6.72 -6.95
N THR A 95 0.81 7.50 -7.91
CA THR A 95 1.27 7.41 -9.30
C THR A 95 2.75 7.75 -9.44
N PHE A 96 3.22 8.81 -8.78
CA PHE A 96 4.63 9.23 -8.84
C PHE A 96 5.53 8.23 -8.12
N ASP A 97 5.23 7.92 -6.86
CA ASP A 97 6.02 7.00 -6.03
C ASP A 97 6.08 5.59 -6.66
N PHE A 98 4.99 5.15 -7.28
CA PHE A 98 4.93 3.87 -7.98
C PHE A 98 5.80 3.85 -9.24
N VAL A 99 5.86 4.93 -10.01
CA VAL A 99 6.72 5.02 -11.20
C VAL A 99 8.19 5.07 -10.80
N VAL A 100 8.54 5.88 -9.80
CA VAL A 100 9.91 6.03 -9.28
C VAL A 100 10.44 4.73 -8.68
N SER A 101 9.58 3.97 -8.01
CA SER A 101 9.91 2.63 -7.49
C SER A 101 9.88 1.53 -8.58
N GLU A 102 9.93 1.89 -9.87
CA GLU A 102 9.90 0.95 -11.00
C GLU A 102 8.70 -0.02 -10.98
N GLY A 103 7.54 0.43 -10.51
CA GLY A 103 6.46 -0.50 -10.15
C GLY A 103 5.94 -1.37 -11.28
N MET A 104 5.90 -0.87 -12.52
CA MET A 104 5.49 -1.69 -13.68
C MET A 104 6.43 -2.88 -13.95
N LYS A 105 7.73 -2.68 -13.75
CA LYS A 105 8.75 -3.73 -13.93
C LYS A 105 8.57 -4.81 -12.86
N TYR A 106 8.36 -4.41 -11.61
CA TYR A 106 8.27 -5.35 -10.50
C TYR A 106 6.92 -6.06 -10.39
N ILE A 107 5.81 -5.44 -10.78
CA ILE A 107 4.52 -6.14 -10.91
C ILE A 107 4.67 -7.35 -11.84
N THR A 108 5.31 -7.15 -13.00
CA THR A 108 5.56 -8.23 -13.96
C THR A 108 6.53 -9.26 -13.38
N LYS A 109 7.63 -8.82 -12.75
CA LYS A 109 8.64 -9.70 -12.16
C LYS A 109 8.09 -10.61 -11.04
N TYR A 110 7.14 -10.10 -10.27
CA TYR A 110 6.51 -10.82 -9.16
C TYR A 110 5.19 -11.51 -9.56
N ASN A 111 4.87 -11.58 -10.85
CA ASN A 111 3.65 -12.20 -11.39
C ASN A 111 2.34 -11.65 -10.81
N TYR A 112 2.32 -10.36 -10.44
CA TYR A 112 1.07 -9.70 -10.03
C TYR A 112 0.22 -9.35 -11.25
N THR A 113 -1.09 -9.56 -11.13
CA THR A 113 -2.06 -9.17 -12.16
C THR A 113 -2.79 -7.89 -11.76
N LEU A 114 -2.87 -6.93 -12.67
CA LEU A 114 -3.72 -5.76 -12.51
C LEU A 114 -5.19 -6.16 -12.68
N LYS A 115 -6.04 -5.73 -11.76
CA LYS A 115 -7.50 -5.91 -11.84
C LYS A 115 -8.17 -4.54 -11.83
N ASN A 116 -9.01 -4.29 -12.84
CA ASN A 116 -9.91 -3.15 -12.90
C ASN A 116 -11.24 -3.45 -12.20
#